data_AF-A0A258V3X3-F1
#
_entry.id   AF-A0A258V3X3-F1
#
_cell.length_a   1.000
_cell.length_b   1.000
_cell.length_c   1.000
_cell.angle_alpha   90.00
_cell.angle_beta   90.00
_cell.angle_gamma   90.00
#
_symmetry.space_group_name_H-M   'P 1'
#
loop_
_entity.id
_entity.type
_entity.pdbx_description
1 polymer ?
#
loop_
_entity_poly.entity_id
_entity_poly.type
_entity_poly.pdbx_seq_one_letter_code
_entity_poly.pdbx_strand_id
1 'polypeptide(L)'
;MVTYPSTHGVFEETIKEICALIHENGGLVYMDGANMNAQVGLTSPGMIGADVCHLNLHKTFAIPHGGGGPGMGPICVNDKLAPFLPGHLLGYEKTGLEVSAAPFGSASILLISYAYIK
;
A
#
# COMPACT_ATOMS: atom_id res chain seq x y z
N MET A 1 -2.93 1.80 13.04
CA MET A 1 -3.20 1.12 11.76
C MET A 1 -4.69 1.02 11.58
N VAL A 2 -5.19 1.19 10.36
CA VAL A 2 -6.62 1.07 10.02
C VAL A 2 -6.78 0.26 8.72
N THR A 3 -7.96 -0.29 8.47
CA THR A 3 -8.35 -0.88 7.18
C THR A 3 -9.56 -0.12 6.68
N TYR A 4 -9.57 0.31 5.42
CA TYR A 4 -10.69 1.07 4.84
C TYR A 4 -11.11 0.50 3.47
N PRO A 5 -12.41 0.20 3.24
CA PRO A 5 -13.42 -0.04 4.28
C PRO A 5 -12.94 -1.11 5.27
N SER A 6 -13.58 -1.19 6.44
CA SER A 6 -13.16 -2.08 7.52
C SER A 6 -13.18 -3.55 7.11
N THR A 7 -12.61 -4.42 7.95
CA THR A 7 -12.64 -5.88 7.73
C THR A 7 -14.07 -6.46 7.77
N HIS A 8 -15.05 -5.69 8.24
CA HIS A 8 -16.47 -6.05 8.20
C HIS A 8 -17.15 -5.60 6.89
N GLY A 9 -16.43 -4.95 5.98
CA GLY A 9 -16.96 -4.44 4.71
C GLY A 9 -17.73 -3.12 4.81
N VAL A 10 -17.62 -2.40 5.93
CA VAL A 10 -18.32 -1.13 6.18
C VAL A 10 -17.36 0.04 6.02
N PHE A 11 -17.82 1.10 5.34
CA PHE A 11 -17.12 2.38 5.25
C PHE A 11 -17.39 3.19 6.50
N GLU A 12 -16.34 3.47 7.27
CA GLU A 12 -16.47 4.35 8.44
C GLU A 12 -16.63 5.80 8.00
N GLU A 13 -17.71 6.42 8.45
CA GLU A 13 -18.06 7.82 8.14
C GLU A 13 -17.05 8.80 8.72
N THR A 14 -16.44 8.44 9.87
CA THR A 14 -15.51 9.31 10.63
C THR A 14 -14.03 9.02 10.37
N ILE A 15 -13.69 8.35 9.25
CA ILE A 15 -12.32 7.91 8.99
C ILE A 15 -11.30 9.06 8.94
N LYS A 16 -11.72 10.23 8.44
CA LYS A 16 -10.85 11.41 8.33
C LYS A 16 -10.57 12.01 9.70
N GLU A 17 -11.57 12.07 10.57
CA GLU A 17 -11.48 12.53 11.95
C GLU A 17 -10.54 11.63 12.75
N ILE A 18 -10.62 10.30 12.53
CA ILE A 18 -9.68 9.35 13.14
C ILE A 18 -8.25 9.63 12.68
N CYS A 19 -8.02 9.84 11.38
CA CYS A 19 -6.67 10.15 10.88
C CYS A 19 -6.14 11.47 11.44
N ALA A 20 -6.97 12.51 11.45
CA ALA A 20 -6.63 13.83 11.98
C ALA A 20 -6.27 13.75 13.48
N LEU A 21 -7.04 13.04 14.29
CA LEU A 21 -6.76 12.86 15.72
C LEU A 21 -5.39 12.21 15.95
N ILE A 22 -5.00 11.22 15.14
CA ILE A 22 -3.67 10.60 15.22
C ILE A 22 -2.58 11.62 14.89
N HIS A 23 -2.77 12.41 13.83
CA HIS A 23 -1.82 13.45 13.44
C HIS A 23 -1.67 14.56 14.48
N GLU A 24 -2.76 14.99 15.11
CA GLU A 24 -2.76 15.99 16.20
C GLU A 24 -1.92 15.54 17.40
N ASN A 25 -1.82 14.23 17.61
CA ASN A 25 -1.01 13.62 18.67
C ASN A 25 0.39 13.22 18.19
N GLY A 26 0.83 13.69 17.02
CA GLY A 26 2.16 13.44 16.47
C GLY A 26 2.38 12.04 15.90
N GLY A 27 1.31 11.26 15.73
CA GLY A 27 1.35 9.93 15.13
C GLY A 27 1.31 9.95 13.60
N LEU A 28 1.51 8.78 13.01
CA LEU A 28 1.32 8.53 11.58
C LEU A 28 0.29 7.42 11.38
N VAL A 29 -0.41 7.47 10.25
CA VAL A 29 -1.50 6.58 9.90
C VAL A 29 -1.06 5.63 8.81
N TYR A 30 -0.93 4.35 9.19
CA TYR A 30 -0.86 3.26 8.23
C TYR A 30 -2.27 2.76 7.89
N MET A 31 -2.59 2.71 6.60
CA MET A 31 -3.79 2.06 6.08
C MET A 31 -3.43 0.71 5.42
N ASP A 32 -4.09 -0.35 5.85
CA ASP A 32 -4.11 -1.62 5.13
C ASP A 32 -4.95 -1.48 3.84
N GLY A 33 -4.31 -1.59 2.69
CA GLY A 33 -4.93 -1.47 1.37
C GLY A 33 -5.44 -2.78 0.78
N ALA A 34 -5.55 -3.86 1.55
CA ALA A 34 -6.12 -5.12 1.07
C ALA A 34 -7.55 -4.95 0.51
N ASN A 35 -8.30 -3.97 1.01
CA ASN A 35 -9.68 -3.67 0.61
C ASN A 35 -9.79 -2.57 -0.47
N MET A 36 -8.69 -2.23 -1.15
CA MET A 36 -8.68 -1.17 -2.17
C MET A 36 -9.61 -1.42 -3.36
N ASN A 37 -10.04 -2.66 -3.62
CA ASN A 37 -11.03 -2.94 -4.66
C ASN A 37 -12.37 -2.23 -4.44
N ALA A 38 -12.69 -1.83 -3.20
CA ALA A 38 -13.87 -1.01 -2.89
C ALA A 38 -13.61 0.50 -3.00
N GLN A 39 -12.37 0.94 -3.25
CA GLN A 39 -11.95 2.34 -3.29
C GLN A 39 -11.55 2.83 -4.68
N VAL A 40 -10.93 1.96 -5.50
CA VAL A 40 -10.38 2.31 -6.81
C VAL A 40 -11.42 3.03 -7.66
N GLY A 41 -11.07 4.23 -8.13
CA GLY A 41 -11.95 5.09 -8.95
C GLY A 41 -12.88 6.02 -8.15
N LEU A 42 -12.95 5.90 -6.82
CA LEU A 42 -13.86 6.67 -5.96
C LEU A 42 -13.13 7.48 -4.88
N THR A 43 -12.14 6.87 -4.21
CA THR A 43 -11.35 7.48 -3.13
C THR A 43 -9.92 6.94 -3.13
N SER A 44 -9.08 7.39 -2.20
CA SER A 44 -7.71 6.92 -2.05
C SER A 44 -7.24 6.99 -0.58
N PRO A 45 -6.21 6.22 -0.20
CA PRO A 45 -5.61 6.31 1.14
C PRO A 45 -5.19 7.75 1.49
N GLY A 46 -4.59 8.47 0.53
CA GLY A 46 -4.21 9.86 0.72
C GLY A 46 -5.41 10.80 0.92
N MET A 47 -6.53 10.55 0.24
CA MET A 47 -7.74 11.36 0.39
C MET A 47 -8.37 11.23 1.79
N ILE A 48 -8.21 10.08 2.46
CA ILE A 48 -8.71 9.86 3.82
C ILE A 48 -7.72 10.25 4.91
N GLY A 49 -6.47 10.60 4.56
CA GLY A 49 -5.44 11.03 5.51
C GLY A 49 -4.44 9.94 5.94
N ALA A 50 -4.33 8.83 5.19
CA ALA A 50 -3.28 7.84 5.45
C ALA A 50 -1.91 8.32 4.95
N ASP A 51 -0.87 8.06 5.72
CA ASP A 51 0.52 8.42 5.40
C ASP A 51 1.26 7.33 4.60
N VAL A 52 0.90 6.07 4.84
CA VAL A 52 1.45 4.90 4.17
C VAL A 52 0.39 3.84 3.97
N CYS A 53 0.42 3.17 2.82
CA CYS A 53 -0.51 2.11 2.47
C CYS A 53 0.21 1.02 1.68
N HIS A 54 0.10 -0.24 2.10
CA HIS A 54 0.45 -1.35 1.22
C HIS A 54 -0.72 -1.71 0.30
N LEU A 55 -0.45 -2.22 -0.88
CA LEU A 55 -1.47 -2.75 -1.80
C LEU A 55 -1.29 -4.25 -1.98
N ASN A 56 -2.37 -5.04 -1.96
CA ASN A 56 -2.30 -6.44 -2.39
C ASN A 56 -2.54 -6.53 -3.90
N LEU A 57 -1.46 -6.57 -4.69
CA LEU A 57 -1.59 -6.74 -6.14
C LEU A 57 -2.23 -8.09 -6.52
N HIS A 58 -2.03 -9.10 -5.67
CA HIS A 58 -2.61 -10.44 -5.79
C HIS A 58 -4.05 -10.56 -5.27
N LYS A 59 -4.65 -9.44 -4.86
CA LYS A 59 -6.09 -9.35 -4.56
C LYS A 59 -6.74 -8.35 -5.51
N THR A 60 -6.44 -7.07 -5.32
CA THR A 60 -7.12 -5.97 -6.04
C THR A 60 -6.67 -5.86 -7.50
N PHE A 61 -5.40 -6.19 -7.80
CA PHE A 61 -4.79 -5.91 -9.10
C PHE A 61 -4.38 -7.18 -9.87
N ALA A 62 -5.23 -8.20 -9.79
CA ALA A 62 -5.26 -9.36 -10.69
C ALA A 62 -4.06 -10.33 -10.70
N ILE A 63 -3.02 -10.16 -9.87
CA ILE A 63 -1.99 -11.23 -9.74
C ILE A 63 -2.68 -12.51 -9.18
N PRO A 64 -2.46 -13.69 -9.79
CA PRO A 64 -3.16 -14.91 -9.37
C PRO A 64 -2.71 -15.39 -7.98
N HIS A 65 -3.66 -15.91 -7.20
CA HIS A 65 -3.40 -16.43 -5.85
C HIS A 65 -2.52 -17.70 -5.82
N GLY A 66 -2.49 -18.47 -6.90
CA GLY A 66 -1.59 -19.64 -7.08
C GLY A 66 -1.61 -20.71 -5.97
N GLY A 67 -2.71 -20.83 -5.23
CA GLY A 67 -2.82 -21.78 -4.11
C GLY A 67 -2.10 -21.35 -2.82
N GLY A 68 -1.73 -20.07 -2.70
CA GLY A 68 -1.02 -19.52 -1.53
C GLY A 68 0.13 -18.55 -1.87
N GLY A 69 0.31 -18.22 -3.14
CA GLY A 69 1.34 -17.32 -3.67
C GLY A 69 1.54 -17.56 -5.17
N PRO A 70 2.18 -16.63 -5.89
CA PRO A 70 2.95 -15.49 -5.38
C PRO A 70 2.09 -14.24 -5.12
N GLY A 71 2.67 -13.29 -4.39
CA GLY A 71 2.07 -11.97 -4.17
C GLY A 71 3.09 -10.85 -4.29
N MET A 72 2.60 -9.66 -4.63
CA MET A 72 3.34 -8.40 -4.49
C MET A 72 2.59 -7.43 -3.58
N GLY A 73 3.35 -6.75 -2.74
CA GLY A 73 2.88 -5.82 -1.70
C GLY A 73 3.57 -4.46 -1.77
N PRO A 74 3.49 -3.69 -2.87
CA PRO A 74 4.10 -2.37 -2.94
C PRO A 74 3.47 -1.44 -1.90
N ILE A 75 4.27 -0.50 -1.39
CA ILE A 75 3.79 0.56 -0.51
C ILE A 75 3.75 1.89 -1.24
N CYS A 76 2.68 2.64 -1.02
CA CYS A 76 2.60 4.05 -1.34
C CYS A 76 2.81 4.84 -0.04
N VAL A 77 3.61 5.90 -0.10
CA VAL A 77 3.91 6.76 1.04
C VAL A 77 3.70 8.23 0.65
N ASN A 78 3.44 9.09 1.63
CA ASN A 78 3.47 10.53 1.43
C ASN A 78 4.91 11.07 1.29
N ASP A 79 5.05 12.33 0.91
CA ASP A 79 6.35 12.97 0.68
C ASP A 79 7.23 13.02 1.94
N LYS A 80 6.64 13.05 3.13
CA LYS A 80 7.38 13.04 4.40
C LYS A 80 8.08 11.71 4.64
N LEU A 81 7.48 10.61 4.19
CA LEU A 81 7.99 9.26 4.36
C LEU A 81 8.85 8.78 3.18
N ALA A 82 8.75 9.44 2.01
CA ALA A 82 9.50 9.07 0.81
C ALA A 82 11.03 8.94 1.02
N PRO A 83 11.73 9.84 1.75
CA PRO A 83 13.17 9.72 2.00
C PRO A 83 13.57 8.48 2.84
N PHE A 84 12.61 7.80 3.46
CA PHE A 84 12.83 6.65 4.33
C PHE A 84 12.39 5.33 3.69
N LEU A 85 12.04 5.36 2.39
CA LEU A 85 11.67 4.14 1.68
C LEU A 85 12.82 3.13 1.66
N PRO A 86 12.52 1.81 1.63
CA PRO A 86 13.52 0.79 1.43
C PRO A 86 14.28 1.01 0.13
N GLY A 87 15.61 0.89 0.19
CA GLY A 87 16.46 0.84 -0.99
C GLY A 87 17.20 -0.49 -1.07
N HIS A 88 18.12 -0.60 -2.01
CA HIS A 88 18.90 -1.83 -2.19
C HIS A 88 20.26 -1.48 -2.77
N LEU A 89 21.33 -2.13 -2.27
CA LEU A 89 22.69 -1.95 -2.79
C LEU A 89 22.84 -2.16 -4.31
N LEU A 90 21.96 -3.00 -4.90
CA LEU A 90 21.90 -3.31 -6.32
C LEU A 90 20.79 -2.53 -7.06
N GLY A 91 20.02 -1.71 -6.34
CA GLY A 91 18.95 -0.88 -6.89
C GLY A 91 19.40 0.50 -7.33
N TYR A 92 18.44 1.34 -7.74
CA TYR A 92 18.70 2.73 -8.09
C TYR A 92 19.07 3.56 -6.86
N GLU A 93 18.35 3.36 -5.76
CA GLU A 93 18.66 3.99 -4.47
C GLU A 93 19.46 3.02 -3.60
N LYS A 94 20.75 3.32 -3.45
CA LYS A 94 21.74 2.46 -2.75
C LYS A 94 21.77 2.77 -1.25
N THR A 95 20.63 2.70 -0.57
CA THR A 95 20.52 3.08 0.85
C THR A 95 20.86 1.95 1.83
N GLY A 96 21.02 0.70 1.37
CA GLY A 96 21.35 -0.46 2.22
C GLY A 96 20.25 -0.83 3.22
N LEU A 97 19.01 -0.43 2.93
CA LEU A 97 17.81 -0.72 3.71
C LEU A 97 16.95 -1.77 3.01
N GLU A 98 17.51 -2.98 2.84
CA GLU A 98 16.83 -4.06 2.13
C GLU A 98 15.74 -4.73 2.97
N VAL A 99 14.53 -4.81 2.41
CA VAL A 99 13.41 -5.63 2.93
C VAL A 99 13.10 -6.85 2.05
N SER A 100 13.83 -7.00 0.95
CA SER A 100 13.67 -8.08 -0.03
C SER A 100 15.00 -8.36 -0.71
N ALA A 101 15.24 -9.62 -1.11
CA ALA A 101 16.51 -10.05 -1.69
C ALA A 101 16.80 -9.47 -3.09
N ALA A 102 15.78 -8.96 -3.78
CA ALA A 102 15.90 -8.29 -5.07
C ALA A 102 15.27 -6.88 -4.97
N PRO A 103 15.80 -5.88 -5.68
CA PRO A 103 15.39 -4.47 -5.51
C PRO A 103 13.92 -4.19 -5.79
N PHE A 104 13.26 -5.05 -6.57
CA PHE A 104 11.84 -4.92 -6.91
C PHE A 104 11.02 -6.19 -6.60
N GLY A 105 11.56 -7.06 -5.73
CA GLY A 105 10.93 -8.33 -5.40
C GLY A 105 10.66 -9.19 -6.64
N SER A 106 9.44 -9.72 -6.75
CA SER A 106 8.99 -10.56 -7.86
C SER A 106 8.62 -9.72 -9.10
N ALA A 107 9.61 -9.09 -9.73
CA ALA A 107 9.37 -8.10 -10.79
C ALA A 107 8.62 -8.65 -12.01
N SER A 108 8.80 -9.93 -12.37
CA SER A 108 8.19 -10.54 -13.57
C SER A 108 6.65 -10.57 -13.53
N ILE A 109 6.05 -10.61 -12.33
CA ILE A 109 4.59 -10.66 -12.17
C ILE A 109 3.95 -9.28 -12.07
N LEU A 110 4.74 -8.19 -12.00
CA LEU A 110 4.20 -6.82 -11.98
C LEU A 110 3.47 -6.44 -13.27
N LEU A 111 3.83 -7.07 -14.40
CA LEU A 111 3.19 -6.86 -15.69
C LEU A 111 1.69 -7.24 -15.69
N ILE A 112 1.27 -8.16 -14.82
CA ILE A 112 -0.14 -8.56 -14.69
C ILE A 112 -0.97 -7.37 -14.18
N SER A 113 -0.55 -6.76 -13.08
CA SER A 113 -1.24 -5.58 -12.53
C SER A 113 -1.14 -4.37 -13.45
N TYR A 114 -0.02 -4.20 -14.15
CA TYR A 114 0.10 -3.17 -15.19
C TYR A 114 -0.95 -3.36 -16.29
N ALA A 115 -1.07 -4.58 -16.83
CA ALA A 115 -2.03 -4.90 -17.89
C ALA A 115 -3.49 -4.76 -17.42
N TYR A 116 -3.80 -5.09 -16.15
CA TYR A 116 -5.13 -4.88 -15.58
C TYR A 116 -5.53 -3.40 -15.48
N ILE A 117 -4.57 -2.51 -15.24
CA ILE A 117 -4.80 -1.07 -15.09
C ILE A 117 -4.93 -0.35 -16.45
N LYS A 118 -4.42 -0.95 -17.54
CA LYS A 118 -4.40 -0.35 -18.88
C LYS A 118 -5.59 -0.77 -19.74
#